data_AF-A0A952RL62-F1
#
_entry.id   AF-A0A952RL62-F1
#
_cell.length_a   1.000
_cell.length_b   1.000
_cell.length_c   1.000
_cell.angle_alpha   90.00
_cell.angle_beta   90.00
_cell.angle_gamma   90.00
#
_symmetry.space_group_name_H-M   'P 1'
#
loop_
_entity.id
_entity.type
_entity.pdbx_description
1 polymer ?
#
loop_
_entity_poly.entity_id
_entity_poly.type
_entity_poly.pdbx_seq_one_letter_code
_entity_poly.pdbx_strand_id
1 'polypeptide(L)'
;MSSDFAKSWLDDDALARKRERVDVVADELERSPGAFDDPDLRRFIADHIVEIDAAAKGRWRRAMDLLSGWLHPELGHLIVVAGARVLRAGLASPDELRAWIRARRSHGWVDDSWVVPLEGIIEEHAPKPFAWPAFETPRPLDGGRSWTATFDSYDQHHEVCHYLVRIFEGEHRVGELMAEVGLEFAGDDWTAPGFLPELTERIARAAAATRSVAGSVA
;
A
#
# COMPACT_ATOMS: atom_id res chain seq x y z
N MET A 1 0.31 24.87 -42.34
CA MET A 1 0.09 23.98 -41.18
C MET A 1 0.83 24.56 -40.00
N SER A 2 0.15 24.83 -38.88
CA SER A 2 0.83 25.23 -37.64
C SER A 2 1.65 24.06 -37.09
N SER A 3 2.80 24.33 -36.49
CA SER A 3 3.65 23.33 -35.81
C SER A 3 2.86 22.51 -34.79
N ASP A 4 1.88 23.12 -34.13
CA ASP A 4 1.04 22.45 -33.12
C ASP A 4 0.10 21.40 -33.73
N PHE A 5 -0.38 21.64 -34.95
CA PHE A 5 -1.23 20.68 -35.66
C PHE A 5 -0.45 19.44 -36.08
N ALA A 6 0.77 19.62 -36.59
CA ALA A 6 1.64 18.50 -36.98
C ALA A 6 2.05 17.65 -35.77
N LYS A 7 2.32 18.29 -34.63
CA LYS A 7 2.62 17.60 -33.37
C LYS A 7 1.41 16.80 -32.86
N SER A 8 0.23 17.40 -32.81
CA SER A 8 -1.01 16.71 -32.40
C SER A 8 -1.29 15.50 -33.29
N TRP A 9 -1.14 15.63 -34.61
CA TRP A 9 -1.38 14.54 -35.53
C TRP A 9 -0.39 13.37 -35.38
N LEU A 10 0.90 13.67 -35.13
CA LEU A 10 1.91 12.64 -34.87
C LEU A 10 1.67 11.92 -33.52
N ASP A 11 1.24 12.67 -32.51
CA ASP A 11 0.87 12.10 -31.20
C ASP A 11 -0.35 11.16 -31.33
N ASP A 12 -1.36 11.55 -32.12
CA ASP A 12 -2.56 10.74 -32.38
C ASP A 12 -2.25 9.45 -33.16
N ASP A 13 -1.42 9.52 -34.21
CA ASP A 13 -1.00 8.34 -34.98
C ASP A 13 -0.17 7.36 -34.13
N ALA A 14 0.73 7.89 -33.29
CA ALA A 14 1.51 7.08 -32.36
C ALA A 14 0.61 6.36 -31.33
N LEU A 15 -0.41 7.05 -30.81
CA LEU A 15 -1.40 6.47 -29.90
C LEU A 15 -2.24 5.38 -30.58
N ALA A 16 -2.67 5.59 -31.83
CA ALA A 16 -3.43 4.61 -32.60
C ALA A 16 -2.62 3.32 -32.82
N ARG A 17 -1.36 3.46 -33.26
CA ARG A 17 -0.45 2.31 -33.45
C ARG A 17 -0.14 1.59 -32.14
N LYS A 18 0.03 2.33 -31.04
CA LYS A 18 0.20 1.75 -29.70
C LYS A 18 -1.02 0.90 -29.33
N ARG A 19 -2.23 1.43 -29.52
CA ARG A 19 -3.47 0.73 -29.19
C ARG A 19 -3.65 -0.54 -30.02
N GLU A 20 -3.45 -0.45 -31.32
CA GLU A 20 -3.47 -1.61 -32.22
C GLU A 20 -2.47 -2.68 -31.76
N ARG A 21 -1.24 -2.28 -31.41
CA ARG A 21 -0.24 -3.21 -30.90
C ARG A 21 -0.63 -3.83 -29.56
N VAL A 22 -1.25 -3.07 -28.64
CA VAL A 22 -1.78 -3.62 -27.38
C VAL A 22 -2.84 -4.69 -27.66
N ASP A 23 -3.81 -4.41 -28.54
CA ASP A 23 -4.88 -5.33 -28.87
C ASP A 23 -4.33 -6.62 -29.52
N VAL A 24 -3.38 -6.50 -30.45
CA VAL A 24 -2.70 -7.64 -31.08
C VAL A 24 -1.96 -8.49 -30.04
N VAL A 25 -1.19 -7.87 -29.15
CA VAL A 25 -0.46 -8.58 -28.10
C VAL A 25 -1.42 -9.26 -27.14
N ALA A 26 -2.50 -8.59 -26.77
CA ALA A 26 -3.50 -9.12 -25.88
C ALA A 26 -4.17 -10.37 -26.49
N ASP A 27 -4.54 -10.32 -27.77
CA ASP A 27 -5.15 -11.44 -28.50
C ASP A 27 -4.18 -12.62 -28.66
N GLU A 28 -2.93 -12.34 -29.02
CA GLU A 28 -1.92 -13.39 -29.21
C GLU A 28 -1.51 -14.06 -27.88
N LEU A 29 -1.53 -13.32 -26.76
CA LEU A 29 -1.41 -13.90 -25.41
C LEU A 29 -2.51 -14.92 -25.09
N GLU A 30 -3.66 -14.87 -25.76
CA GLU A 30 -4.70 -15.91 -25.62
C GLU A 30 -4.46 -17.11 -26.51
N ARG A 31 -3.94 -16.88 -27.72
CA ARG A 31 -3.81 -17.92 -28.75
C ARG A 31 -2.56 -18.77 -28.58
N SER A 32 -1.40 -18.16 -28.29
CA SER A 32 -0.12 -18.86 -28.27
C SER A 32 0.91 -18.20 -27.36
N PRO A 33 1.04 -18.64 -26.09
CA PRO A 33 1.99 -18.07 -25.15
C PRO A 33 3.47 -18.27 -25.54
N GLY A 34 3.76 -19.21 -26.45
CA GLY A 34 5.12 -19.55 -26.88
C GLY A 34 5.61 -18.84 -28.14
N ALA A 35 4.79 -18.02 -28.80
CA ALA A 35 5.12 -17.46 -30.11
C ALA A 35 6.09 -16.27 -30.08
N PHE A 36 6.50 -15.82 -28.91
CA PHE A 36 7.09 -14.49 -28.73
C PHE A 36 8.58 -14.54 -28.46
N ASP A 37 9.37 -14.91 -29.48
CA ASP A 37 10.84 -14.94 -29.40
C ASP A 37 11.54 -13.57 -29.63
N ASP A 38 10.92 -12.46 -29.23
CA ASP A 38 11.37 -11.10 -29.58
C ASP A 38 11.64 -10.22 -28.33
N PRO A 39 12.90 -9.81 -28.08
CA PRO A 39 13.26 -8.87 -27.01
C PRO A 39 12.51 -7.53 -27.03
N ASP A 40 12.23 -6.98 -28.21
CA ASP A 40 11.55 -5.69 -28.33
C ASP A 40 10.08 -5.80 -27.95
N LEU A 41 9.45 -6.93 -28.29
CA LEU A 41 8.10 -7.22 -27.87
C LEU A 41 8.00 -7.42 -26.35
N ARG A 42 9.00 -8.03 -25.71
CA ARG A 42 9.02 -8.20 -24.25
C ARG A 42 9.12 -6.86 -23.53
N ARG A 43 9.98 -5.98 -24.03
CA ARG A 43 10.06 -4.61 -23.52
C ARG A 43 8.72 -3.91 -23.67
N PHE A 44 8.07 -4.04 -24.83
CA PHE A 44 6.73 -3.52 -25.06
C PHE A 44 5.71 -4.09 -24.06
N ILE A 45 5.70 -5.40 -23.80
CA ILE A 45 4.80 -6.03 -22.82
C ILE A 45 5.04 -5.46 -21.41
N ALA A 46 6.30 -5.39 -20.97
CA ALA A 46 6.63 -4.84 -19.66
C ALA A 46 6.25 -3.36 -19.54
N ASP A 47 6.40 -2.59 -20.63
CA ASP A 47 6.06 -1.18 -20.71
C ASP A 47 4.56 -0.87 -20.78
N HIS A 48 3.77 -1.83 -21.26
CA HIS A 48 2.34 -1.65 -21.49
C HIS A 48 1.46 -2.69 -20.80
N ILE A 49 1.96 -3.36 -19.77
CA ILE A 49 1.22 -4.43 -19.06
C ILE A 49 -0.11 -3.94 -18.50
N VAL A 50 -0.22 -2.66 -18.13
CA VAL A 50 -1.46 -2.07 -17.60
C VAL A 50 -2.49 -1.91 -18.70
N GLU A 51 -2.08 -1.40 -19.87
CA GLU A 51 -2.95 -1.27 -21.03
C GLU A 51 -3.37 -2.64 -21.60
N ILE A 52 -2.45 -3.61 -21.58
CA ILE A 52 -2.74 -5.00 -21.98
C ILE A 52 -3.78 -5.63 -21.04
N ASP A 53 -3.66 -5.43 -19.72
CA ASP A 53 -4.66 -5.92 -18.77
C ASP A 53 -5.99 -5.17 -18.89
N ALA A 54 -5.97 -3.87 -19.20
CA ALA A 54 -7.19 -3.09 -19.41
C ALA A 54 -7.98 -3.56 -20.65
N ALA A 55 -7.28 -3.97 -21.72
CA ALA A 55 -7.91 -4.57 -22.90
C ALA A 55 -8.59 -5.91 -22.59
N ALA A 56 -8.09 -6.64 -21.58
CA ALA A 56 -8.72 -7.85 -21.08
C ALA A 56 -8.27 -8.20 -19.65
N LYS A 57 -9.19 -7.97 -18.71
CA LYS A 57 -8.94 -8.02 -17.27
C LYS A 57 -8.31 -9.34 -16.82
N GLY A 58 -7.24 -9.26 -16.03
CA GLY A 58 -6.55 -10.40 -15.44
C GLY A 58 -5.47 -11.03 -16.32
N ARG A 59 -5.20 -10.47 -17.52
CA ARG A 59 -4.11 -10.92 -18.40
C ARG A 59 -2.72 -10.53 -17.91
N TRP A 60 -2.58 -9.66 -16.89
CA TRP A 60 -1.27 -9.33 -16.31
C TRP A 60 -0.52 -10.59 -15.86
N ARG A 61 -1.20 -11.61 -15.32
CA ARG A 61 -0.57 -12.88 -14.93
C ARG A 61 0.04 -13.58 -16.13
N ARG A 62 -0.69 -13.67 -17.26
CA ARG A 62 -0.18 -14.27 -18.50
C ARG A 62 0.99 -13.48 -19.08
N ALA A 63 0.93 -12.16 -19.04
CA ALA A 63 2.03 -11.30 -19.47
C ALA A 63 3.29 -11.53 -18.60
N MET A 64 3.13 -11.59 -17.27
CA MET A 64 4.22 -11.91 -16.34
C MET A 64 4.74 -13.34 -16.53
N ASP A 65 3.87 -14.30 -16.83
CA ASP A 65 4.25 -15.69 -17.13
C ASP A 65 5.12 -15.76 -18.38
N LEU A 66 4.79 -15.00 -19.42
CA LEU A 66 5.60 -14.89 -20.64
C LEU A 66 6.97 -14.25 -20.36
N LEU A 67 6.99 -13.19 -19.54
CA LEU A 67 8.24 -12.52 -19.15
C LEU A 67 9.14 -13.44 -18.31
N SER A 68 8.57 -14.29 -17.47
CA SER A 68 9.29 -15.17 -16.51
C SER A 68 9.57 -16.58 -17.01
N GLY A 69 8.84 -17.09 -18.01
CA GLY A 69 9.00 -18.46 -18.53
C GLY A 69 10.34 -18.72 -19.23
N TRP A 70 11.21 -17.72 -19.27
CA TRP A 70 12.48 -17.74 -20.00
C TRP A 70 13.63 -17.52 -19.03
N LEU A 71 14.54 -18.48 -18.97
CA LEU A 71 15.75 -18.45 -18.15
C LEU A 71 16.82 -17.53 -18.77
N HIS A 72 16.47 -16.26 -18.99
CA HIS A 72 17.36 -15.22 -19.49
C HIS A 72 17.55 -14.17 -18.39
N PRO A 73 18.61 -14.28 -17.57
CA PRO A 73 18.87 -13.38 -16.45
C PRO A 73 18.88 -11.90 -16.86
N GLU A 74 19.29 -11.60 -18.09
CA GLU A 74 19.34 -10.25 -18.66
C GLU A 74 17.96 -9.58 -18.79
N LEU A 75 16.88 -10.36 -18.77
CA LEU A 75 15.51 -9.87 -18.86
C LEU A 75 14.81 -9.75 -17.51
N GLY A 76 15.48 -10.11 -16.41
CA GLY A 76 14.92 -10.02 -15.06
C GLY A 76 14.41 -8.61 -14.72
N HIS A 77 15.09 -7.57 -15.22
CA HIS A 77 14.66 -6.18 -15.04
C HIS A 77 13.26 -5.88 -15.62
N LEU A 78 12.86 -6.55 -16.72
CA LEU A 78 11.53 -6.37 -17.31
C LEU A 78 10.43 -6.95 -16.42
N ILE A 79 10.71 -8.05 -15.72
CA ILE A 79 9.78 -8.65 -14.73
C ILE A 79 9.57 -7.69 -13.57
N VAL A 80 10.65 -7.09 -13.04
CA VAL A 80 10.59 -6.10 -11.96
C VAL A 80 9.75 -4.89 -12.38
N VAL A 81 10.03 -4.35 -13.57
CA VAL A 81 9.36 -3.20 -14.15
C VAL A 81 7.85 -3.46 -14.35
N ALA A 82 7.50 -4.62 -14.92
CA ALA A 82 6.12 -5.02 -15.12
C ALA A 82 5.39 -5.23 -13.78
N GLY A 83 6.00 -5.93 -12.83
CA GLY A 83 5.44 -6.16 -11.50
C GLY A 83 5.19 -4.87 -10.72
N ALA A 84 6.11 -3.90 -10.80
CA ALA A 84 5.93 -2.58 -10.19
C ALA A 84 4.73 -1.82 -10.79
N ARG A 85 4.54 -1.89 -12.11
CA ARG A 85 3.39 -1.27 -12.78
C ARG A 85 2.08 -1.93 -12.38
N VAL A 86 2.04 -3.26 -12.30
CA VAL A 86 0.88 -4.03 -11.84
C VAL A 86 0.45 -3.61 -10.42
N LEU A 87 1.41 -3.47 -9.49
CA LEU A 87 1.13 -3.02 -8.13
C LEU A 87 0.62 -1.57 -8.09
N ARG A 88 1.32 -0.64 -8.76
CA ARG A 88 0.95 0.79 -8.77
C ARG A 88 -0.41 1.05 -9.40
N ALA A 89 -0.78 0.27 -10.41
CA ALA A 89 -2.09 0.35 -11.06
C ALA A 89 -3.20 -0.40 -10.31
N GLY A 90 -2.89 -1.09 -9.20
CA GLY A 90 -3.86 -1.86 -8.42
C GLY A 90 -4.41 -3.09 -9.16
N LEU A 91 -3.68 -3.61 -10.16
CA LEU A 91 -4.09 -4.79 -10.93
C LEU A 91 -3.85 -6.11 -10.19
N ALA A 92 -2.96 -6.09 -9.19
CA ALA A 92 -2.72 -7.18 -8.26
C ALA A 92 -2.46 -6.62 -6.86
N SER A 93 -2.92 -7.34 -5.83
CA SER A 93 -2.45 -7.08 -4.47
C SER A 93 -1.00 -7.55 -4.26
N PRO A 94 -0.30 -7.01 -3.25
CA PRO A 94 1.00 -7.54 -2.80
C PRO A 94 0.98 -9.06 -2.58
N ASP A 95 -0.09 -9.59 -2.00
CA ASP A 95 -0.22 -11.02 -1.70
C ASP A 95 -0.46 -11.87 -2.95
N GLU A 96 -1.22 -11.37 -3.92
CA GLU A 96 -1.38 -12.02 -5.21
C GLU A 96 -0.07 -12.13 -5.96
N LEU A 97 0.75 -11.07 -5.95
CA LEU A 97 2.04 -11.06 -6.61
C LEU A 97 3.05 -11.97 -5.89
N ARG A 98 3.06 -11.99 -4.54
CA ARG A 98 3.83 -12.97 -3.76
C ARG A 98 3.40 -14.41 -4.08
N ALA A 99 2.10 -14.66 -4.19
CA ALA A 99 1.60 -15.99 -4.56
C ALA A 99 2.05 -16.40 -5.96
N TRP A 100 2.07 -15.46 -6.91
CA TRP A 100 2.62 -15.69 -8.25
C TRP A 100 4.12 -16.01 -8.22
N ILE A 101 4.95 -15.25 -7.48
CA ILE A 101 6.39 -15.53 -7.31
C ILE A 101 6.61 -16.93 -6.73
N ARG A 102 5.86 -17.30 -5.68
CA ARG A 102 5.95 -18.64 -5.08
C ARG A 102 5.62 -19.74 -6.07
N ALA A 103 4.58 -19.55 -6.88
CA ALA A 103 4.22 -20.49 -7.94
C ALA A 103 5.33 -20.60 -9.00
N ARG A 104 6.02 -19.51 -9.35
CA ARG A 104 7.17 -19.60 -10.27
C ARG A 104 8.34 -20.36 -9.65
N ARG A 105 8.60 -20.15 -8.36
CA ARG A 105 9.70 -20.79 -7.62
C ARG A 105 9.54 -22.31 -7.58
N SER A 106 8.32 -22.81 -7.45
CA SER A 106 8.06 -24.26 -7.48
C SER A 106 8.33 -24.91 -8.83
N HIS A 107 8.34 -24.14 -9.93
CA HIS A 107 8.63 -24.63 -11.29
C HIS A 107 10.11 -24.46 -11.68
N GLY A 108 10.96 -23.92 -10.79
CA GLY A 108 12.37 -23.64 -11.10
C GLY A 108 12.59 -22.49 -12.08
N TRP A 109 11.58 -21.64 -12.28
CA TRP A 109 11.61 -20.52 -13.25
C TRP A 109 11.90 -19.19 -12.56
N VAL A 110 12.87 -19.18 -11.66
CA VAL A 110 13.12 -18.04 -10.77
C VAL A 110 14.61 -17.79 -10.61
N ASP A 111 14.96 -16.52 -10.69
CA ASP A 111 16.31 -16.01 -10.47
C ASP A 111 16.23 -14.88 -9.42
N ASP A 112 17.11 -14.92 -8.42
CA ASP A 112 17.10 -13.95 -7.33
C ASP A 112 17.36 -12.51 -7.82
N SER A 113 17.98 -12.34 -9.00
CA SER A 113 18.24 -11.04 -9.63
C SER A 113 16.98 -10.24 -9.93
N TRP A 114 15.82 -10.88 -10.10
CA TRP A 114 14.53 -10.18 -10.27
C TRP A 114 13.58 -10.38 -9.09
N VAL A 115 13.69 -11.48 -8.35
CA VAL A 115 12.85 -11.70 -7.16
C VAL A 115 13.16 -10.69 -6.08
N VAL A 116 14.44 -10.55 -5.70
CA VAL A 116 14.80 -9.71 -4.55
C VAL A 116 14.38 -8.24 -4.79
N PRO A 117 14.63 -7.62 -5.96
CA PRO A 117 14.14 -6.28 -6.24
C PRO A 117 12.61 -6.20 -6.25
N LEU A 118 11.92 -7.18 -6.84
CA LEU A 118 10.46 -7.16 -6.90
C LEU A 118 9.82 -7.34 -5.52
N GLU A 119 10.38 -8.19 -4.66
CA GLU A 119 9.97 -8.34 -3.27
C GLU A 119 10.15 -7.03 -2.48
N GLY A 120 11.23 -6.29 -2.72
CA GLY A 120 11.39 -4.95 -2.17
C GLY A 120 10.27 -3.99 -2.57
N ILE A 121 9.90 -3.97 -3.85
CA ILE A 121 8.78 -3.15 -4.35
C ILE A 121 7.44 -3.62 -3.77
N ILE A 122 7.22 -4.93 -3.67
CA ILE A 122 6.03 -5.51 -3.03
C ILE A 122 5.93 -5.02 -1.59
N GLU A 123 7.02 -4.99 -0.83
CA GLU A 123 7.03 -4.54 0.56
C GLU A 123 6.71 -3.04 0.68
N GLU A 124 7.20 -2.21 -0.24
CA GLU A 124 6.86 -0.78 -0.29
C GLU A 124 5.35 -0.55 -0.55
N HIS A 125 4.70 -1.46 -1.28
CA HIS A 125 3.27 -1.39 -1.61
C HIS A 125 2.41 -2.27 -0.70
N ALA A 126 3.03 -3.06 0.18
CA ALA A 126 2.31 -3.85 1.16
C ALA A 126 1.55 -2.88 2.07
N PRO A 127 0.28 -3.18 2.41
CA PRO A 127 -0.37 -2.45 3.47
C PRO A 127 0.51 -2.58 4.70
N LYS A 128 1.04 -1.46 5.18
CA LYS A 128 1.82 -1.46 6.41
C LYS A 128 0.89 -1.97 7.51
N PRO A 129 1.36 -2.90 8.37
CA PRO A 129 0.55 -3.32 9.50
C PRO A 129 0.10 -2.07 10.26
N PHE A 130 -1.18 -2.02 10.61
CA PHE A 130 -1.71 -0.93 11.40
C PHE A 130 -0.88 -0.83 12.69
N ALA A 131 -0.35 0.36 12.94
CA ALA A 131 0.37 0.67 14.16
C ALA A 131 -0.48 1.60 15.01
N TRP A 132 -0.67 1.24 16.27
CA TRP A 132 -1.38 2.08 17.23
C TRP A 132 -0.68 3.44 17.33
N PRO A 133 -1.42 4.56 17.17
CA PRO A 133 -0.81 5.88 17.17
C PRO A 133 -0.26 6.20 18.55
N ALA A 134 0.93 6.78 18.61
CA ALA A 134 1.49 7.42 19.79
C ALA A 134 1.33 8.95 19.68
N PHE A 135 1.10 9.60 20.82
CA PHE A 135 0.90 11.04 20.95
C PHE A 135 2.02 11.62 21.79
N GLU A 136 3.24 11.65 21.24
CA GLU A 136 4.45 12.07 21.95
C GLU A 136 4.52 13.60 22.13
N THR A 137 3.94 14.36 21.21
CA THR A 137 3.86 15.82 21.31
C THR A 137 2.74 16.23 22.28
N PRO A 138 3.01 17.09 23.27
CA PRO A 138 1.99 17.57 24.19
C PRO A 138 0.78 18.18 23.47
N ARG A 139 -0.41 17.67 23.79
CA ARG A 139 -1.69 18.14 23.26
C ARG A 139 -2.45 18.93 24.32
N PRO A 140 -3.13 20.03 23.96
CA PRO A 140 -3.83 20.85 24.94
C PRO A 140 -4.98 20.09 25.59
N LEU A 141 -5.21 20.35 26.88
CA LEU A 141 -6.33 19.85 27.66
C LEU A 141 -7.25 21.03 28.06
N ASP A 142 -6.92 21.72 29.16
CA ASP A 142 -7.61 22.89 29.69
C ASP A 142 -6.70 23.68 30.67
N GLY A 143 -6.95 24.98 30.86
CA GLY A 143 -6.29 25.76 31.91
C GLY A 143 -4.75 25.77 31.91
N GLY A 144 -4.13 25.63 30.72
CA GLY A 144 -2.66 25.55 30.57
C GLY A 144 -2.08 24.15 30.71
N ARG A 145 -2.92 23.12 30.89
CA ARG A 145 -2.52 21.71 30.94
C ARG A 145 -2.42 21.10 29.56
N SER A 146 -1.55 20.12 29.44
CA SER A 146 -1.40 19.30 28.24
C SER A 146 -1.26 17.82 28.59
N TRP A 147 -1.39 16.96 27.59
CA TRP A 147 -1.23 15.53 27.74
C TRP A 147 -0.42 14.91 26.60
N THR A 148 0.24 13.80 26.89
CA THR A 148 0.82 12.87 25.90
C THR A 148 0.27 11.48 26.17
N ALA A 149 0.30 10.59 25.17
CA ALA A 149 -0.13 9.21 25.36
C ALA A 149 0.68 8.23 24.52
N THR A 150 1.05 7.11 25.12
CA THR A 150 1.70 5.99 24.44
C THR A 150 0.80 4.77 24.52
N PHE A 151 0.64 4.08 23.40
CA PHE A 151 -0.09 2.81 23.38
C PHE A 151 0.62 1.78 24.27
N ASP A 152 -0.15 1.06 25.07
CA ASP A 152 0.32 -0.01 25.94
C ASP A 152 -0.09 -1.38 25.40
N SER A 153 -1.40 -1.61 25.26
CA SER A 153 -1.94 -2.91 24.89
C SER A 153 -3.34 -2.81 24.26
N TYR A 154 -3.74 -3.87 23.56
CA TYR A 154 -5.07 -4.01 22.96
C TYR A 154 -5.70 -5.34 23.40
N ASP A 155 -6.87 -5.26 24.03
CA ASP A 155 -7.69 -6.42 24.35
C ASP A 155 -8.69 -6.64 23.20
N GLN A 156 -8.38 -7.63 22.37
CA GLN A 156 -9.21 -7.99 21.22
C GLN A 156 -10.57 -8.55 21.63
N HIS A 157 -10.70 -9.18 22.81
CA HIS A 157 -11.97 -9.78 23.21
C HIS A 157 -13.01 -8.74 23.59
N HIS A 158 -12.56 -7.64 24.19
CA HIS A 158 -13.42 -6.53 24.62
C HIS A 158 -13.36 -5.31 23.68
N GLU A 159 -12.52 -5.37 22.65
CA GLU A 159 -12.25 -4.26 21.73
C GLU A 159 -11.82 -2.97 22.46
N VAL A 160 -10.92 -3.10 23.43
CA VAL A 160 -10.42 -1.98 24.26
C VAL A 160 -8.93 -1.79 24.07
N CYS A 161 -8.53 -0.53 23.86
CA CYS A 161 -7.12 -0.13 23.87
C CYS A 161 -6.73 0.53 25.18
N HIS A 162 -5.54 0.21 25.65
CA HIS A 162 -4.93 0.80 26.84
C HIS A 162 -3.86 1.78 26.40
N TYR A 163 -3.98 3.01 26.88
CA TYR A 163 -3.04 4.09 26.65
C TYR A 163 -2.48 4.62 27.97
N LEU A 164 -1.16 4.66 28.09
CA LEU A 164 -0.53 5.36 29.20
C LEU A 164 -0.52 6.86 28.91
N VAL A 165 -1.38 7.60 29.61
CA VAL A 165 -1.55 9.05 29.44
C VAL A 165 -0.79 9.79 30.52
N ARG A 166 0.05 10.74 30.11
CA ARG A 166 0.79 11.63 31.01
C ARG A 166 0.24 13.04 30.91
N ILE A 167 0.04 13.70 32.05
CA ILE A 167 -0.53 15.05 32.14
C ILE A 167 0.55 16.02 32.62
N PHE A 168 0.58 17.21 32.02
CA PHE A 168 1.57 18.24 32.26
C PHE A 168 0.92 19.60 32.58
N GLU A 169 1.58 20.39 33.42
CA GLU A 169 1.35 21.82 33.63
C GLU A 169 2.61 22.59 33.21
N GLY A 170 2.55 23.23 32.05
CA GLY A 170 3.76 23.68 31.36
C GLY A 170 4.69 22.49 31.07
N GLU A 171 5.94 22.57 31.53
CA GLU A 171 6.95 21.52 31.35
C GLU A 171 6.93 20.44 32.45
N HIS A 172 6.12 20.63 33.50
CA HIS A 172 6.12 19.74 34.66
C HIS A 172 5.05 18.67 34.53
N ARG A 173 5.44 17.39 34.64
CA ARG A 173 4.48 16.28 34.71
C ARG A 173 3.75 16.30 36.06
N VAL A 174 2.43 16.44 36.03
CA VAL A 174 1.57 16.52 37.22
C VAL A 174 0.76 15.25 37.46
N GLY A 175 0.70 14.33 36.49
CA GLY A 175 -0.02 13.07 36.66
C GLY A 175 0.22 12.06 35.55
N GLU A 176 -0.24 10.84 35.80
CA GLU A 176 -0.25 9.73 34.85
C GLU A 176 -1.47 8.85 35.13
N LEU A 177 -2.11 8.32 34.09
CA LEU A 177 -3.19 7.33 34.20
C LEU A 177 -3.14 6.34 33.04
N MET A 178 -3.75 5.17 33.24
CA MET A 178 -4.09 4.27 32.15
C MET A 178 -5.49 4.64 31.63
N ALA A 179 -5.58 5.05 30.36
CA ALA A 179 -6.85 5.29 29.70
C ALA A 179 -7.30 4.04 28.95
N GLU A 180 -8.49 3.56 29.30
CA GLU A 180 -9.21 2.53 28.56
C GLU A 180 -10.06 3.19 27.48
N VAL A 181 -9.81 2.84 26.22
CA VAL A 181 -10.51 3.40 25.06
C VAL A 181 -11.20 2.27 24.31
N GLY A 182 -12.52 2.19 24.44
CA GLY A 182 -13.34 1.31 23.60
C GLY A 182 -13.26 1.70 22.13
N LEU A 183 -13.22 0.69 21.25
CA LEU A 183 -13.10 0.83 19.80
C LEU A 183 -14.41 0.64 19.05
N GLU A 184 -15.55 0.64 19.74
CA GLU A 184 -16.87 0.37 19.14
C GLU A 184 -17.25 1.37 18.03
N PHE A 185 -16.55 2.51 17.95
CA PHE A 185 -16.71 3.53 16.91
C PHE A 185 -15.98 3.21 15.60
N ALA A 186 -14.99 2.32 15.62
CA ALA A 186 -14.08 2.10 14.50
C ALA A 186 -14.52 0.95 13.57
N GLY A 187 -15.32 0.01 14.07
CA GLY A 187 -15.62 -1.24 13.36
C GLY A 187 -14.33 -2.02 13.05
N ASP A 188 -14.31 -2.65 11.87
CA ASP A 188 -13.20 -3.50 11.43
C ASP A 188 -12.05 -2.73 10.73
N ASP A 189 -12.23 -1.44 10.43
CA ASP A 189 -11.24 -0.62 9.71
C ASP A 189 -10.71 0.54 10.56
N TRP A 190 -9.57 0.28 11.21
CA TRP A 190 -8.88 1.28 12.02
C TRP A 190 -8.03 2.25 11.20
N THR A 191 -8.01 2.10 9.87
CA THR A 191 -7.35 3.03 8.94
C THR A 191 -8.30 4.11 8.42
N ALA A 192 -9.59 4.03 8.77
CA ALA A 192 -10.59 5.00 8.35
C ALA A 192 -10.21 6.43 8.80
N PRO A 193 -10.45 7.47 7.97
CA PRO A 193 -10.05 8.85 8.30
C PRO A 193 -10.60 9.40 9.63
N GLY A 194 -11.75 8.87 10.09
CA GLY A 194 -12.38 9.27 11.36
C GLY A 194 -11.78 8.61 12.61
N PHE A 195 -10.94 7.58 12.44
CA PHE A 195 -10.42 6.78 13.55
C PHE A 195 -9.54 7.62 14.50
N LEU A 196 -8.53 8.28 13.94
CA LEU A 196 -7.54 9.03 14.72
C LEU A 196 -8.15 10.23 15.46
N PRO A 197 -9.04 11.05 14.87
CA PRO A 197 -9.74 12.11 15.59
C PRO A 197 -10.54 11.61 16.79
N GLU A 198 -11.35 10.56 16.63
CA GLU A 198 -12.19 10.03 17.71
C GLU A 198 -11.34 9.38 18.82
N LEU A 199 -10.31 8.61 18.45
CA LEU A 199 -9.35 8.05 19.41
C LEU A 199 -8.67 9.17 20.23
N THR A 200 -8.23 10.24 19.57
CA THR A 200 -7.62 11.41 20.23
C THR A 200 -8.60 12.05 21.22
N GLU A 201 -9.86 12.21 20.82
CA GLU A 201 -10.89 12.82 21.66
C GLU A 201 -11.20 11.95 22.89
N ARG A 202 -11.32 10.64 22.72
CA ARG A 202 -11.54 9.69 23.82
C ARG A 202 -10.41 9.74 24.86
N ILE A 203 -9.15 9.75 24.41
CA ILE A 203 -7.99 9.89 25.30
C ILE A 203 -8.02 11.24 26.02
N ALA A 204 -8.33 12.32 25.31
CA ALA A 204 -8.43 13.66 25.91
C ALA A 204 -9.53 13.73 26.98
N ARG A 205 -10.68 13.08 26.76
CA ARG A 205 -11.76 12.97 27.75
C ARG A 205 -11.30 12.23 29.01
N ALA A 206 -10.58 11.12 28.86
CA ALA A 206 -10.01 10.39 30.00
C ALA A 206 -8.98 11.24 30.78
N ALA A 207 -8.12 11.97 30.08
CA ALA A 207 -7.15 12.89 30.68
C ALA A 207 -7.81 14.05 31.45
N ALA A 208 -8.93 14.59 30.95
CA ALA A 208 -9.67 15.67 31.60
C ALA A 208 -10.34 15.21 32.91
N ALA A 209 -10.83 13.97 32.96
CA ALA A 209 -11.56 13.41 34.09
C ALA A 209 -10.70 13.26 35.36
N THR A 210 -9.38 13.16 35.23
CA THR A 210 -8.44 13.01 36.37
C THR A 210 -8.49 14.20 37.34
N ARG A 211 -9.06 15.34 36.91
CA ARG A 211 -9.29 16.53 37.76
C ARG A 211 -10.31 16.29 38.88
N SER A 212 -11.23 15.34 38.72
CA SER A 212 -12.38 15.17 39.61
C SER A 212 -12.06 14.41 40.90
N VAL A 213 -10.99 13.63 40.93
CA VAL A 213 -10.67 12.75 42.08
C VAL A 213 -9.84 13.46 43.16
N ALA A 214 -9.03 14.47 42.79
CA ALA A 214 -8.16 15.19 43.72
C ALA A 214 -8.86 16.26 44.57
N GLY A 215 -10.16 16.54 44.33
CA GLY A 215 -10.96 17.53 45.06
C GLY A 215 -11.88 16.96 46.15
N SER A 216 -11.85 15.65 46.41
CA SER A 216 -12.71 14.98 47.41
C SER A 216 -11.91 14.32 48.52
N VAL A 217 -10.95 15.06 49.11
CA VAL A 217 -10.42 14.74 50.44
C VAL A 217 -10.23 16.04 51.21
N ALA A 218 -11.18 16.28 52.12
CA ALA A 218 -11.20 17.23 53.25
C ALA A 218 -11.19 18.74 52.94
#